data_AF-A0AAD8NGV4-F1
#
_entry.id   AF-A0AAD8NGV4-F1
#
_cell.length_a   1.000
_cell.length_b   1.000
_cell.length_c   1.000
_cell.angle_alpha   90.00
_cell.angle_beta   90.00
_cell.angle_gamma   90.00
#
_symmetry.space_group_name_H-M   'P 1'
#
loop_
_entity.id
_entity.type
_entity.pdbx_description
1 polymer ?
#
loop_
_entity_poly.entity_id
_entity_poly.type
_entity_poly.pdbx_seq_one_letter_code
_entity_poly.pdbx_strand_id
1 'polypeptide(L)'
;MEVGGGSNSSALLEDSQLNDLTDILAENVAGFKKFVDEAVEAVDQDENFNEMTVESYDQKKFYMKEQLQELSNLHNSLADQCGVLIEEISINRQSLLQSSDSSSSPQVSQILGQEASTSTGFHVHMHPDGGGFYLAKGKGPSHSGLKSSVPVPPVNVAALKVKETKDPGFVGSDSGSESSTSSVNKPAVPAVNDDALKVEETEDPEVLVEKVSNLEDEVVRLKKKIQSLTVENDELKQEVEQNLTDISVYMSESKLDTKALKEELQASKEAAIKIEEHRCNILEEKISNITSHHAKLVEMNDNMTQCMSDIVDMQTTHEEKEKIWNDFTEQLKHDLKVKSELLEEVNMTMEALVSDKSVQNNLIHNLKTELVSVKSDAARLFPSLDDVEKLADELQLKVEELERAVDKQREVVSGGLKK
;
A
#
# COMPACT_ATOMS: atom_id res chain seq x y z
N MET A 1 -11.06 -36.35 43.34
CA MET A 1 -12.15 -35.35 43.24
C MET A 1 -11.51 -34.08 42.73
N GLU A 2 -11.80 -33.51 41.58
CA GLU A 2 -12.63 -33.84 40.42
C GLU A 2 -11.81 -33.36 39.21
N VAL A 3 -11.76 -34.15 38.13
CA VAL A 3 -11.17 -33.73 36.86
C VAL A 3 -12.30 -33.11 36.06
N GLY A 4 -12.26 -31.78 35.88
CA GLY A 4 -13.24 -31.03 35.10
C GLY A 4 -13.16 -31.39 33.62
N GLY A 5 -14.14 -32.14 33.12
CA GLY A 5 -14.34 -32.38 31.70
C GLY A 5 -14.91 -31.14 31.02
N GLY A 6 -14.06 -30.39 30.34
CA GLY A 6 -14.49 -29.36 29.39
C GLY A 6 -15.07 -30.01 28.14
N SER A 7 -16.39 -30.06 28.06
CA SER A 7 -17.09 -30.45 26.83
C SER A 7 -16.98 -29.29 25.84
N ASN A 8 -16.03 -29.37 24.90
CA ASN A 8 -16.04 -28.53 23.71
C ASN A 8 -17.18 -29.01 22.81
N SER A 9 -18.37 -28.44 23.01
CA SER A 9 -19.45 -28.54 22.02
C SER A 9 -19.04 -27.71 20.80
N SER A 10 -18.48 -28.36 19.78
CA SER A 10 -18.41 -27.78 18.44
C SER A 10 -19.85 -27.60 17.96
N ALA A 11 -20.38 -26.38 18.12
CA ALA A 11 -21.72 -26.00 17.67
C ALA A 11 -21.77 -26.22 16.15
N LEU A 12 -22.44 -27.28 15.77
CA LEU A 12 -22.70 -27.64 14.39
C LEU A 12 -23.70 -26.59 13.89
N LEU A 13 -23.24 -25.63 13.06
CA LEU A 13 -24.13 -24.60 12.50
C LEU A 13 -25.37 -25.28 11.91
N GLU A 14 -26.57 -24.79 12.15
CA GLU A 14 -27.79 -25.37 11.59
C GLU A 14 -27.95 -24.95 10.11
N ASP A 15 -28.63 -25.77 9.29
CA ASP A 15 -28.85 -25.45 7.86
C ASP A 15 -29.59 -24.11 7.66
N SER A 16 -30.37 -23.71 8.66
CA SER A 16 -30.99 -22.38 8.76
C SER A 16 -29.96 -21.25 8.69
N GLN A 17 -28.80 -21.42 9.32
CA GLN A 17 -27.78 -20.37 9.43
C GLN A 17 -26.99 -20.15 8.14
N LEU A 18 -26.87 -21.17 7.28
CA LEU A 18 -26.25 -21.04 5.95
C LEU A 18 -27.15 -20.30 4.96
N ASN A 19 -28.47 -20.52 5.07
CA ASN A 19 -29.44 -19.74 4.28
C ASN A 19 -29.45 -18.28 4.74
N ASP A 20 -29.42 -18.02 6.06
CA ASP A 20 -29.30 -16.66 6.60
C ASP A 20 -28.04 -15.94 6.08
N LEU A 21 -26.90 -16.65 6.01
CA LEU A 21 -25.65 -16.09 5.45
C LEU A 21 -25.76 -15.74 3.96
N THR A 22 -26.50 -16.54 3.19
CA THR A 22 -26.74 -16.30 1.76
C THR A 22 -27.63 -15.07 1.57
N ASP A 23 -28.68 -14.94 2.37
CA ASP A 23 -29.59 -13.79 2.34
C ASP A 23 -28.87 -12.50 2.76
N ILE A 24 -28.05 -12.55 3.82
CA ILE A 24 -27.22 -11.42 4.27
C ILE A 24 -26.25 -11.00 3.16
N LEU A 25 -25.61 -11.96 2.48
CA LEU A 25 -24.69 -11.67 1.38
C LEU A 25 -25.41 -10.97 0.23
N ALA A 26 -26.59 -11.47 -0.15
CA ALA A 26 -27.41 -10.88 -1.21
C ALA A 26 -27.88 -9.46 -0.85
N GLU A 27 -28.31 -9.23 0.39
CA GLU A 27 -28.69 -7.91 0.90
C GLU A 27 -27.51 -6.93 0.86
N ASN A 28 -26.31 -7.39 1.25
CA ASN A 28 -25.11 -6.57 1.25
C ASN A 28 -24.67 -6.18 -0.17
N VAL A 29 -24.74 -7.11 -1.13
CA VAL A 29 -24.51 -6.83 -2.56
C VAL A 29 -25.50 -5.80 -3.09
N ALA A 30 -26.79 -5.95 -2.78
CA ALA A 30 -27.81 -5.00 -3.20
C ALA A 30 -27.59 -3.61 -2.58
N GLY A 31 -27.27 -3.55 -1.29
CA GLY A 31 -26.99 -2.31 -0.56
C GLY A 31 -25.74 -1.60 -1.11
N PHE A 32 -24.66 -2.34 -1.35
CA PHE A 32 -23.44 -1.78 -1.92
C PHE A 32 -23.65 -1.24 -3.32
N LYS A 33 -24.38 -1.97 -4.18
CA LYS A 33 -24.72 -1.51 -5.52
C LYS A 33 -25.53 -0.21 -5.49
N LYS A 34 -26.54 -0.12 -4.62
CA LYS A 34 -27.33 1.10 -4.42
C LYS A 34 -26.46 2.28 -3.99
N PHE A 35 -25.51 2.06 -3.08
CA PHE A 35 -24.56 3.08 -2.66
C PHE A 35 -23.67 3.57 -3.82
N VAL A 36 -23.17 2.66 -4.66
CA VAL A 36 -22.37 3.03 -5.84
C VAL A 36 -23.21 3.86 -6.81
N ASP A 37 -24.46 3.46 -7.08
CA ASP A 37 -25.37 4.20 -7.95
C ASP A 37 -25.62 5.63 -7.42
N GLU A 38 -25.88 5.77 -6.12
CA GLU A 38 -26.04 7.08 -5.45
C GLU A 38 -24.76 7.93 -5.51
N ALA A 39 -23.58 7.33 -5.35
CA ALA A 39 -22.30 8.02 -5.44
C ALA A 39 -22.01 8.52 -6.86
N VAL A 40 -22.33 7.72 -7.89
CA VAL A 40 -22.21 8.13 -9.29
C VAL A 40 -23.17 9.28 -9.60
N GLU A 41 -24.40 9.23 -9.10
CA GLU A 41 -25.37 10.32 -9.27
C GLU A 41 -24.92 11.61 -8.57
N ALA A 42 -24.35 11.51 -7.36
CA ALA A 42 -23.78 12.66 -6.65
C ALA A 42 -22.60 13.28 -7.40
N VAL A 43 -21.73 12.44 -8.00
CA VAL A 43 -20.65 12.90 -8.89
C VAL A 43 -21.23 13.59 -10.14
N ASP A 44 -22.40 13.15 -10.61
CA ASP A 44 -23.09 13.80 -11.74
C ASP A 44 -23.68 15.16 -11.40
N GLN A 45 -24.26 15.30 -10.21
CA GLN A 45 -24.92 16.52 -9.74
C GLN A 45 -23.95 17.57 -9.16
N ASP A 46 -22.66 17.26 -9.01
CA ASP A 46 -21.68 18.20 -8.47
C ASP A 46 -21.33 19.32 -9.48
N GLU A 47 -22.19 20.32 -9.60
CA GLU A 47 -21.99 21.52 -10.42
C GLU A 47 -21.10 22.58 -9.73
N ASN A 48 -20.68 22.37 -8.48
CA ASN A 48 -20.12 23.43 -7.63
C ASN A 48 -18.60 23.62 -7.69
N PHE A 49 -17.88 22.87 -8.52
CA PHE A 49 -16.41 23.00 -8.64
C PHE A 49 -15.99 24.10 -9.63
N ASN A 50 -16.31 25.34 -9.29
CA ASN A 50 -16.19 26.53 -10.17
C ASN A 50 -14.75 27.06 -10.37
N GLU A 51 -13.71 26.32 -9.97
CA GLU A 51 -12.31 26.82 -9.91
C GLU A 51 -11.31 25.99 -10.75
N MET A 52 -11.75 24.91 -11.40
CA MET A 52 -10.91 24.07 -12.27
C MET A 52 -11.31 24.26 -13.74
N THR A 53 -10.36 24.14 -14.68
CA THR A 53 -10.69 24.17 -16.11
C THR A 53 -11.70 23.06 -16.44
N VAL A 54 -12.72 23.37 -17.23
CA VAL A 54 -13.82 22.45 -17.60
C VAL A 54 -13.29 21.08 -18.06
N GLU A 55 -12.20 21.08 -18.83
CA GLU A 55 -11.56 19.88 -19.38
C GLU A 55 -10.91 18.98 -18.30
N SER A 56 -10.31 19.58 -17.26
CA SER A 56 -9.74 18.83 -16.14
C SER A 56 -10.82 18.26 -15.21
N TYR A 57 -11.97 18.93 -15.12
CA TYR A 57 -13.10 18.48 -14.33
C TYR A 57 -13.78 17.27 -14.97
N ASP A 58 -14.08 17.33 -16.27
CA ASP A 58 -14.68 16.21 -17.00
C ASP A 58 -13.81 14.97 -16.94
N GLN A 59 -12.48 15.14 -17.04
CA GLN A 59 -11.53 14.04 -16.93
C GLN A 59 -11.52 13.42 -15.51
N LYS A 60 -11.56 14.25 -14.46
CA LYS A 60 -11.63 13.77 -13.07
C LYS A 60 -12.95 13.08 -12.77
N LYS A 61 -14.07 13.61 -13.27
CA LYS A 61 -15.41 13.04 -13.14
C LYS A 61 -15.49 11.67 -13.82
N PHE A 62 -14.96 11.57 -15.04
CA PHE A 62 -14.83 10.30 -15.76
C PHE A 62 -14.01 9.29 -14.97
N TYR A 63 -12.83 9.69 -14.47
CA TYR A 63 -11.97 8.83 -13.66
C TYR A 63 -12.66 8.33 -12.37
N MET A 64 -13.34 9.20 -11.62
CA MET A 64 -14.05 8.78 -10.40
C MET A 64 -15.18 7.79 -10.70
N LYS A 65 -15.93 7.99 -11.79
CA LYS A 65 -16.96 7.03 -12.24
C LYS A 65 -16.36 5.68 -12.60
N GLU A 66 -15.23 5.68 -13.31
CA GLU A 66 -14.50 4.47 -13.67
C GLU A 66 -14.05 3.70 -12.41
N GLN A 67 -13.48 4.40 -11.42
CA GLN A 67 -13.06 3.80 -10.16
C GLN A 67 -14.24 3.24 -9.34
N LEU A 68 -15.37 3.95 -9.29
CA LEU A 68 -16.59 3.44 -8.64
C LEU A 68 -17.15 2.20 -9.33
N GLN A 69 -17.08 2.15 -10.67
CA GLN A 69 -17.49 0.98 -11.43
C GLN A 69 -16.55 -0.21 -11.21
N GLU A 70 -15.24 0.01 -11.20
CA GLU A 70 -14.24 -1.02 -10.88
C GLU A 70 -14.46 -1.60 -9.48
N LEU A 71 -14.71 -0.73 -8.49
CA LEU A 71 -15.00 -1.15 -7.13
C LEU A 71 -16.29 -1.98 -7.03
N SER A 72 -17.35 -1.59 -7.76
CA SER A 72 -18.58 -2.37 -7.90
C SER A 72 -18.33 -3.76 -8.49
N ASN A 73 -17.52 -3.84 -9.55
CA ASN A 73 -17.15 -5.11 -10.17
C ASN A 73 -16.36 -6.02 -9.21
N LEU A 74 -15.42 -5.44 -8.44
CA LEU A 74 -14.65 -6.18 -7.45
C LEU A 74 -15.52 -6.71 -6.31
N HIS A 75 -16.44 -5.89 -5.81
CA HIS A 75 -17.39 -6.29 -4.77
C HIS A 75 -18.28 -7.45 -5.23
N ASN A 76 -18.80 -7.39 -6.46
CA ASN A 76 -19.60 -8.47 -7.04
C ASN A 76 -18.77 -9.76 -7.20
N SER A 77 -17.54 -9.66 -7.71
CA SER A 77 -16.63 -10.82 -7.84
C SER A 77 -16.31 -11.48 -6.49
N LEU A 78 -16.11 -10.68 -5.45
CA LEU A 78 -15.90 -11.19 -4.09
C LEU A 78 -17.16 -11.86 -3.56
N ALA A 79 -18.33 -11.26 -3.78
CA ALA A 79 -19.60 -11.85 -3.37
C ALA A 79 -19.87 -13.18 -4.09
N ASP A 80 -19.57 -13.28 -5.39
CA ASP A 80 -19.68 -14.53 -6.16
C ASP A 80 -18.77 -15.62 -5.57
N GLN A 81 -17.52 -15.28 -5.21
CA GLN A 81 -16.60 -16.21 -4.55
C GLN A 81 -17.11 -16.65 -3.17
N CYS A 82 -17.66 -15.72 -2.38
CA CYS A 82 -18.29 -16.05 -1.11
C CYS A 82 -19.51 -16.97 -1.31
N GLY A 83 -20.32 -16.75 -2.35
CA GLY A 83 -21.43 -17.62 -2.71
C GLY A 83 -20.98 -19.04 -3.02
N VAL A 84 -19.95 -19.20 -3.84
CA VAL A 84 -19.35 -20.52 -4.17
C VAL A 84 -18.83 -21.21 -2.91
N LEU A 85 -18.16 -20.48 -2.01
CA LEU A 85 -17.65 -21.04 -0.76
C LEU A 85 -18.78 -21.51 0.16
N ILE A 86 -19.86 -20.72 0.28
CA ILE A 86 -21.06 -21.08 1.05
C ILE A 86 -21.68 -22.36 0.48
N GLU A 87 -21.79 -22.46 -0.85
CA GLU A 87 -22.30 -23.64 -1.55
C GLU A 87 -21.42 -24.87 -1.32
N GLU A 88 -20.10 -24.74 -1.43
CA GLU A 88 -19.13 -25.82 -1.19
C GLU A 88 -19.18 -26.33 0.27
N ILE A 89 -19.29 -25.42 1.24
CA ILE A 89 -19.48 -25.78 2.66
C ILE A 89 -20.80 -26.53 2.85
N SER A 90 -21.88 -26.09 2.19
CA SER A 90 -23.18 -26.74 2.23
C SER A 90 -23.12 -28.17 1.68
N ILE A 91 -22.49 -28.37 0.51
CA ILE A 91 -22.30 -29.68 -0.12
C ILE A 91 -21.45 -30.61 0.76
N ASN A 92 -20.31 -30.12 1.25
CA ASN A 92 -19.41 -30.91 2.11
C ASN A 92 -20.14 -31.37 3.38
N ARG A 93 -20.98 -30.51 3.96
CA ARG A 93 -21.77 -30.86 5.14
C ARG A 93 -22.86 -31.89 4.85
N GLN A 94 -23.57 -31.77 3.73
CA GLN A 94 -24.54 -32.79 3.32
C GLN A 94 -23.88 -34.15 3.09
N SER A 95 -22.68 -34.17 2.48
CA SER A 95 -21.92 -35.42 2.28
C SER A 95 -21.48 -36.07 3.60
N LEU A 96 -21.13 -35.27 4.61
CA LEU A 96 -20.74 -35.74 5.94
C LEU A 96 -21.93 -36.36 6.69
N LEU A 97 -23.11 -35.74 6.60
CA LEU A 97 -24.34 -36.25 7.20
C LEU A 97 -24.82 -37.56 6.55
N GLN A 98 -24.69 -37.69 5.22
CA GLN A 98 -25.08 -38.92 4.49
C GLN A 98 -24.13 -40.10 4.75
N SER A 99 -22.88 -39.84 5.13
CA SER A 99 -21.90 -40.90 5.45
C SER A 99 -22.10 -41.58 6.82
N SER A 100 -22.96 -41.02 7.69
CA SER A 100 -23.14 -41.47 9.08
C SER A 100 -24.24 -42.52 9.31
N ASP A 101 -25.04 -42.85 8.29
CA ASP A 101 -26.12 -43.86 8.39
C ASP A 101 -25.70 -45.30 7.97
N SER A 102 -24.43 -45.52 7.62
CA SER A 102 -23.89 -46.87 7.39
C SER A 102 -23.18 -47.42 8.63
N SER A 103 -23.81 -48.39 9.29
CA SER A 103 -23.38 -49.01 10.54
C SER A 103 -22.08 -49.83 10.42
N SER A 104 -20.94 -49.17 10.36
CA SER A 104 -19.63 -49.81 10.48
C SER A 104 -18.61 -48.79 10.95
N SER A 105 -18.40 -48.74 12.26
CA SER A 105 -17.36 -47.96 12.94
C SER A 105 -15.97 -48.20 12.32
N PRO A 106 -15.22 -47.12 12.06
CA PRO A 106 -13.88 -47.08 12.62
C PRO A 106 -13.56 -45.72 13.28
N GLN A 107 -12.73 -45.79 14.32
CA GLN A 107 -12.15 -44.65 15.01
C GLN A 107 -11.31 -43.81 14.04
N VAL A 108 -11.72 -42.56 13.82
CA VAL A 108 -10.93 -41.54 13.09
C VAL A 108 -10.27 -40.62 14.11
N SER A 109 -8.95 -40.68 14.15
CA SER A 109 -8.10 -39.76 14.89
C SER A 109 -8.34 -38.32 14.44
N GLN A 110 -8.56 -37.43 15.42
CA GLN A 110 -8.58 -35.99 15.27
C GLN A 110 -7.30 -35.50 14.57
N ILE A 111 -7.42 -35.09 13.31
CA ILE A 111 -6.55 -34.12 12.66
C ILE A 111 -7.45 -32.97 12.24
N LEU A 112 -7.81 -32.10 13.17
CA LEU A 112 -8.45 -30.83 12.86
C LEU A 112 -7.68 -29.72 13.57
N GLY A 113 -6.57 -29.34 12.93
CA GLY A 113 -5.82 -28.12 13.19
C GLY A 113 -5.51 -27.47 11.85
N GLN A 114 -6.54 -27.24 11.03
CA GLN A 114 -6.40 -26.49 9.79
C GLN A 114 -6.71 -25.02 10.13
N GLU A 115 -5.74 -24.35 10.73
CA GLU A 115 -5.72 -22.89 10.78
C GLU A 115 -5.60 -22.40 9.34
N ALA A 116 -6.69 -21.86 8.79
CA ALA A 116 -6.67 -21.10 7.57
C ALA A 116 -5.82 -19.83 7.80
N SER A 117 -4.50 -19.99 7.67
CA SER A 117 -3.55 -18.90 7.65
C SER A 117 -3.76 -18.14 6.34
N THR A 118 -4.61 -17.12 6.35
CA THR A 118 -4.66 -16.14 5.29
C THR A 118 -3.29 -15.47 5.19
N SER A 119 -2.63 -15.66 4.04
CA SER A 119 -1.28 -15.18 3.68
C SER A 119 -1.09 -13.64 3.76
N THR A 120 -2.08 -12.89 4.24
CA THR A 120 -2.10 -11.44 4.32
C THR A 120 -1.64 -10.89 5.67
N GLY A 121 -1.47 -11.72 6.71
CA GLY A 121 -1.00 -11.28 8.04
C GLY A 121 -2.02 -10.48 8.84
N PHE A 122 -3.29 -10.50 8.44
CA PHE A 122 -4.41 -9.91 9.16
C PHE A 122 -5.34 -10.99 9.70
N HIS A 123 -5.77 -10.87 10.95
CA HIS A 123 -6.87 -11.65 11.48
C HIS A 123 -8.17 -10.87 11.30
N VAL A 124 -9.14 -11.51 10.65
CA VAL A 124 -10.50 -11.00 10.52
C VAL A 124 -11.26 -11.39 11.78
N HIS A 125 -11.64 -10.41 12.60
CA HIS A 125 -12.54 -10.63 13.73
C HIS A 125 -13.94 -10.18 13.35
N MET A 126 -14.92 -11.06 13.55
CA MET A 126 -16.33 -10.71 13.46
C MET A 126 -16.84 -10.21 14.82
N HIS A 127 -17.63 -9.14 14.79
CA HIS A 127 -18.38 -8.72 15.96
C HIS A 127 -19.47 -9.76 16.27
N PRO A 128 -19.64 -10.19 17.53
CA PRO A 128 -20.70 -11.13 17.90
C PRO A 128 -22.13 -10.58 17.66
N ASP A 129 -22.24 -9.30 17.35
CA ASP A 129 -23.48 -8.53 17.25
C ASP A 129 -23.89 -8.29 15.77
N GLY A 130 -23.16 -8.85 14.80
CA GLY A 130 -23.45 -8.72 13.37
C GLY A 130 -23.07 -7.37 12.72
N GLY A 131 -22.48 -6.44 13.49
CA GLY A 131 -22.16 -5.07 13.05
C GLY A 131 -20.88 -4.87 12.23
N GLY A 132 -20.46 -5.84 11.42
CA GLY A 132 -19.31 -5.73 10.50
C GLY A 132 -18.01 -6.41 10.97
N PHE A 133 -16.95 -6.23 10.17
CA PHE A 133 -15.61 -6.79 10.40
C PHE A 133 -14.56 -5.69 10.51
N TYR A 134 -13.52 -5.94 11.32
CA TYR A 134 -12.30 -5.12 11.30
C TYR A 134 -11.06 -5.99 11.17
N LEU A 135 -10.06 -5.45 10.46
CA LEU A 135 -8.79 -6.10 10.22
C LEU A 135 -7.83 -5.73 11.35
N ALA A 136 -7.55 -6.68 12.25
CA ALA A 136 -6.55 -6.50 13.29
C ALA A 136 -5.18 -7.00 12.78
N LYS A 137 -4.17 -6.12 12.80
CA LYS A 137 -2.78 -6.51 12.53
C LYS A 137 -2.26 -7.33 13.72
N GLY A 138 -1.96 -8.60 13.49
CA GLY A 138 -1.50 -9.51 14.54
C GLY A 138 -0.23 -8.97 15.22
N LYS A 139 -0.35 -8.60 16.50
CA LYS A 139 0.80 -8.30 17.36
C LYS A 139 1.43 -9.63 17.76
N GLY A 140 2.38 -10.10 16.97
CA GLY A 140 3.28 -11.18 17.38
C GLY A 140 4.02 -10.77 18.67
N PRO A 141 4.42 -11.76 19.51
CA PRO A 141 5.02 -11.49 20.81
C PRO A 141 6.33 -10.70 20.63
N SER A 142 6.35 -9.50 21.22
CA SER A 142 7.52 -8.64 21.24
C SER A 142 8.57 -9.22 22.19
N HIS A 143 9.62 -9.85 21.65
CA HIS A 143 10.89 -9.96 22.34
C HIS A 143 11.68 -8.66 22.12
N SER A 144 11.46 -7.67 22.99
CA SER A 144 12.36 -6.51 23.08
C SER A 144 13.47 -6.81 24.09
N GLY A 145 14.64 -7.16 23.56
CA GLY A 145 15.89 -7.23 24.31
C GLY A 145 16.45 -5.85 24.62
N LEU A 146 16.87 -5.69 25.86
CA LEU A 146 18.19 -5.19 26.29
C LEU A 146 18.84 -4.06 25.46
N LYS A 147 18.92 -2.90 26.12
CA LYS A 147 19.93 -1.86 25.87
C LYS A 147 21.34 -2.45 25.96
N SER A 148 22.17 -2.24 24.95
CA SER A 148 23.62 -2.16 25.09
C SER A 148 24.21 -1.38 23.93
N SER A 149 24.75 -0.21 24.26
CA SER A 149 25.54 0.67 23.42
C SER A 149 27.02 0.33 23.60
N VAL A 150 27.73 -0.14 22.56
CA VAL A 150 29.20 -0.05 22.43
C VAL A 150 29.56 -0.04 20.92
N PRO A 151 30.54 0.78 20.48
CA PRO A 151 30.77 1.13 19.08
C PRO A 151 31.66 0.15 18.30
N VAL A 152 31.50 0.17 16.98
CA VAL A 152 32.28 -0.56 15.97
C VAL A 152 33.62 0.15 15.69
N PRO A 153 34.77 -0.54 15.67
CA PRO A 153 35.94 -0.12 14.91
C PRO A 153 36.03 -0.86 13.56
N PRO A 154 36.71 -0.28 12.55
CA PRO A 154 36.76 -0.85 11.20
C PRO A 154 37.85 -1.92 11.11
N VAL A 155 37.55 -3.06 10.48
CA VAL A 155 38.57 -4.07 10.15
C VAL A 155 38.42 -4.55 8.72
N ASN A 156 39.58 -4.48 8.05
CA ASN A 156 39.90 -4.79 6.66
C ASN A 156 39.31 -6.10 6.13
N VAL A 157 38.78 -6.04 4.90
CA VAL A 157 38.48 -7.20 4.07
C VAL A 157 39.70 -7.50 3.21
N ALA A 158 40.54 -8.43 3.67
CA ALA A 158 41.55 -9.05 2.83
C ALA A 158 41.67 -10.55 3.17
N ALA A 159 41.47 -11.35 2.12
CA ALA A 159 41.90 -12.73 1.94
C ALA A 159 41.24 -13.83 2.80
N LEU A 160 40.42 -14.66 2.15
CA LEU A 160 40.47 -16.12 2.33
C LEU A 160 39.95 -16.83 1.08
N LYS A 161 40.90 -17.41 0.34
CA LYS A 161 40.68 -18.44 -0.70
C LYS A 161 40.14 -19.69 0.00
N VAL A 162 39.01 -20.22 -0.48
CA VAL A 162 38.61 -21.61 -0.23
C VAL A 162 38.63 -22.36 -1.56
N LYS A 163 39.39 -23.45 -1.57
CA LYS A 163 39.51 -24.40 -2.68
C LYS A 163 38.17 -25.11 -2.89
N GLU A 164 37.71 -25.13 -4.13
CA GLU A 164 36.77 -26.14 -4.62
C GLU A 164 37.43 -27.52 -4.58
N THR A 165 36.74 -28.50 -4.01
CA THR A 165 36.93 -29.91 -4.34
C THR A 165 35.60 -30.45 -4.82
N LYS A 166 35.56 -30.71 -6.13
CA LYS A 166 34.57 -31.56 -6.80
C LYS A 166 34.74 -32.99 -6.31
N ASP A 167 33.64 -33.66 -6.01
CA ASP A 167 33.57 -35.11 -6.10
C ASP A 167 32.32 -35.51 -6.89
N PRO A 168 32.47 -36.32 -7.96
CA PRO A 168 31.37 -37.00 -8.61
C PRO A 168 31.32 -38.49 -8.23
N GLY A 169 30.13 -39.07 -8.32
CA GLY A 169 30.00 -40.47 -8.76
C GLY A 169 30.06 -41.53 -7.67
N PHE A 170 28.89 -41.82 -7.11
CA PHE A 170 28.61 -43.07 -6.42
C PHE A 170 28.35 -44.17 -7.48
N VAL A 171 29.26 -45.14 -7.60
CA VAL A 171 29.07 -46.37 -8.39
C VAL A 171 29.62 -47.56 -7.60
N GLY A 172 28.71 -48.49 -7.28
CA GLY A 172 28.83 -49.94 -7.48
C GLY A 172 30.07 -50.74 -7.01
N SER A 173 29.75 -51.76 -6.20
CA SER A 173 30.17 -53.17 -6.36
C SER A 173 31.19 -53.79 -5.40
N ASP A 174 30.90 -55.07 -5.17
CA ASP A 174 31.71 -56.20 -4.69
C ASP A 174 31.91 -56.35 -3.17
N SER A 175 31.26 -57.34 -2.56
CA SER A 175 31.51 -58.80 -2.60
C SER A 175 32.46 -59.20 -1.47
N GLY A 176 31.86 -59.72 -0.39
CA GLY A 176 32.56 -60.20 0.80
C GLY A 176 31.82 -61.38 1.38
N SER A 177 31.93 -62.54 0.72
CA SER A 177 31.53 -63.84 1.26
C SER A 177 32.49 -64.23 2.39
N GLU A 178 32.02 -64.22 3.63
CA GLU A 178 32.71 -64.86 4.74
C GLU A 178 32.03 -66.19 5.09
N SER A 179 32.61 -67.25 4.53
CA SER A 179 32.32 -68.66 4.79
C SER A 179 32.69 -69.00 6.24
N SER A 180 31.69 -69.20 7.10
CA SER A 180 31.88 -69.77 8.44
C SER A 180 32.10 -71.27 8.36
N THR A 181 33.30 -71.70 8.73
CA THR A 181 33.72 -73.10 8.85
C THR A 181 33.25 -73.68 10.19
N SER A 182 32.21 -74.52 10.17
CA SER A 182 31.81 -75.27 11.36
C SER A 182 32.78 -76.43 11.59
N SER A 183 33.57 -76.29 12.66
CA SER A 183 34.51 -77.27 13.21
C SER A 183 33.86 -78.63 13.45
N VAL A 184 34.42 -79.67 12.82
CA VAL A 184 34.11 -81.07 13.06
C VAL A 184 34.75 -81.50 14.38
N ASN A 185 33.97 -81.55 15.45
CA ASN A 185 34.38 -82.24 16.68
C ASN A 185 34.25 -83.76 16.46
N LYS A 186 35.41 -84.39 16.30
CA LYS A 186 35.68 -85.82 16.23
C LYS A 186 35.32 -86.48 17.57
N PRO A 187 34.47 -87.53 17.63
CA PRO A 187 34.25 -88.26 18.88
C PRO A 187 35.51 -89.06 19.24
N ALA A 188 36.00 -88.85 20.45
CA ALA A 188 37.02 -89.68 21.07
C ALA A 188 36.44 -91.06 21.37
N VAL A 189 37.05 -92.09 20.78
CA VAL A 189 36.83 -93.51 21.10
C VAL A 189 37.27 -93.76 22.55
N PRO A 190 36.42 -94.28 23.46
CA PRO A 190 36.90 -94.82 24.72
C PRO A 190 37.51 -96.20 24.49
N ALA A 191 38.62 -96.44 25.19
CA ALA A 191 39.37 -97.68 25.20
C ALA A 191 38.49 -98.89 25.55
N VAL A 192 38.57 -99.91 24.69
CA VAL A 192 38.12 -101.27 24.99
C VAL A 192 39.05 -101.81 26.07
N ASN A 193 38.57 -101.80 27.32
CA ASN A 193 39.17 -102.60 28.37
C ASN A 193 38.81 -104.06 28.09
N ASP A 194 39.75 -104.79 27.49
CA ASP A 194 39.80 -106.25 27.53
C ASP A 194 40.11 -106.68 28.96
N ASP A 195 39.07 -106.78 29.80
CA ASP A 195 39.18 -107.40 31.12
C ASP A 195 38.62 -108.82 31.04
N ALA A 196 39.56 -109.78 31.05
CA ALA A 196 39.32 -111.20 30.96
C ALA A 196 38.67 -111.72 32.25
N LEU A 197 37.34 -111.77 32.28
CA LEU A 197 36.57 -112.46 33.31
C LEU A 197 36.63 -113.98 33.10
N LYS A 198 37.52 -114.64 33.86
CA LYS A 198 37.36 -116.05 34.24
C LYS A 198 36.12 -116.16 35.13
N VAL A 199 35.04 -116.72 34.59
CA VAL A 199 33.89 -117.18 35.36
C VAL A 199 34.08 -118.67 35.61
N GLU A 200 34.26 -119.07 36.87
CA GLU A 200 34.07 -120.45 37.28
C GLU A 200 32.59 -120.80 37.09
N GLU A 201 32.33 -121.78 36.23
CA GLU A 201 31.04 -122.46 36.11
C GLU A 201 30.75 -123.22 37.41
N THR A 202 29.82 -122.68 38.20
CA THR A 202 28.83 -123.49 38.91
C THR A 202 27.49 -122.74 38.85
N GLU A 203 26.95 -122.56 37.66
CA GLU A 203 25.59 -122.01 37.50
C GLU A 203 24.57 -123.15 37.53
N ASP A 204 23.79 -123.14 38.61
CA ASP A 204 22.54 -123.86 38.78
C ASP A 204 21.63 -123.61 37.55
N PRO A 205 21.07 -124.63 36.89
CA PRO A 205 20.23 -124.47 35.68
C PRO A 205 19.05 -123.50 35.86
N GLU A 206 18.62 -123.25 37.09
CA GLU A 206 17.55 -122.31 37.43
C GLU A 206 17.96 -120.85 37.20
N VAL A 207 19.24 -120.49 37.42
CA VAL A 207 19.78 -119.13 37.21
C VAL A 207 19.88 -118.79 35.72
N LEU A 208 20.17 -119.79 34.88
CA LEU A 208 20.23 -119.64 33.42
C LEU A 208 18.83 -119.41 32.82
N VAL A 209 17.81 -120.09 33.33
CA VAL A 209 16.41 -119.88 32.89
C VAL A 209 15.91 -118.48 33.27
N GLU A 210 16.24 -118.00 34.47
CA GLU A 210 15.92 -116.62 34.89
C GLU A 210 16.64 -115.57 34.02
N LYS A 211 17.92 -115.79 33.69
CA LYS A 211 18.65 -114.93 32.73
C LYS A 211 18.04 -114.94 31.34
N VAL A 212 17.58 -116.10 30.83
CA VAL A 212 16.90 -116.19 29.52
C VAL A 212 15.56 -115.46 29.56
N SER A 213 14.76 -115.60 30.61
CA SER A 213 13.49 -114.88 30.77
C SER A 213 13.72 -113.36 30.84
N ASN A 214 14.73 -112.91 31.60
CA ASN A 214 15.11 -111.50 31.68
C ASN A 214 15.57 -110.94 30.31
N LEU A 215 16.30 -111.74 29.53
CA LEU A 215 16.73 -111.38 28.18
C LEU A 215 15.55 -111.31 27.19
N GLU A 216 14.59 -112.23 27.26
CA GLU A 216 13.37 -112.18 26.43
C GLU A 216 12.54 -110.93 26.71
N ASP A 217 12.33 -110.58 27.99
CA ASP A 217 11.65 -109.35 28.38
C ASP A 217 12.41 -108.09 27.92
N GLU A 218 13.75 -108.12 27.99
CA GLU A 218 14.60 -107.05 27.46
C GLU A 218 14.50 -106.93 25.94
N VAL A 219 14.44 -108.04 25.20
CA VAL A 219 14.23 -108.04 23.74
C VAL A 219 12.86 -107.44 23.39
N VAL A 220 11.80 -107.79 24.12
CA VAL A 220 10.46 -107.20 23.91
C VAL A 220 10.48 -105.70 24.21
N ARG A 221 11.13 -105.29 25.30
CA ARG A 221 11.29 -103.87 25.70
C ARG A 221 12.08 -103.09 24.64
N LEU A 222 13.18 -103.64 24.14
CA LEU A 222 14.01 -103.06 23.09
C LEU A 222 13.25 -102.96 21.77
N LYS A 223 12.49 -103.99 21.39
CA LYS A 223 11.65 -103.96 20.19
C LYS A 223 10.60 -102.86 20.26
N LYS A 224 9.92 -102.71 21.41
CA LYS A 224 8.97 -101.62 21.65
C LYS A 224 9.66 -100.25 21.57
N LYS A 225 10.86 -100.12 22.13
CA LYS A 225 11.67 -98.89 22.06
C LYS A 225 12.08 -98.55 20.63
N ILE A 226 12.53 -99.54 19.85
CA ILE A 226 12.87 -99.35 18.42
C ILE A 226 11.64 -98.87 17.64
N GLN A 227 10.48 -99.46 17.88
CA GLN A 227 9.25 -99.05 17.22
C GLN A 227 8.83 -97.62 17.62
N SER A 228 8.94 -97.27 18.91
CA SER A 228 8.70 -95.90 19.39
C SER A 228 9.65 -94.89 18.74
N LEU A 229 10.94 -95.20 18.69
CA LEU A 229 11.96 -94.35 18.06
C LEU A 229 11.74 -94.23 16.55
N THR A 230 11.16 -95.24 15.90
CA THR A 230 10.83 -95.17 14.47
C THR A 230 9.72 -94.14 14.23
N VAL A 231 8.65 -94.18 15.03
CA VAL A 231 7.55 -93.21 14.95
C VAL A 231 8.04 -91.79 15.26
N GLU A 232 8.81 -91.62 16.33
CA GLU A 232 9.39 -90.33 16.72
C GLU A 232 10.28 -89.75 15.60
N ASN A 233 11.05 -90.58 14.90
CA ASN A 233 11.90 -90.14 13.80
C ASN A 233 11.08 -89.74 12.55
N ASP A 234 9.98 -90.44 12.26
CA ASP A 234 9.05 -90.06 11.20
C ASP A 234 8.34 -88.73 11.52
N GLU A 235 7.93 -88.52 12.77
CA GLU A 235 7.36 -87.26 13.26
C GLU A 235 8.37 -86.11 13.14
N LEU A 236 9.60 -86.30 13.62
CA LEU A 236 10.68 -85.32 13.51
C LEU A 236 11.00 -84.98 12.04
N LYS A 237 10.99 -85.98 11.16
CA LYS A 237 11.21 -85.77 9.72
C LYS A 237 10.10 -84.90 9.12
N GLN A 238 8.84 -85.15 9.49
CA GLN A 238 7.71 -84.35 9.04
C GLN A 238 7.78 -82.91 9.57
N GLU A 239 8.16 -82.73 10.83
CA GLU A 239 8.35 -81.40 11.43
C GLU A 239 9.46 -80.61 10.72
N VAL A 240 10.59 -81.25 10.40
CA VAL A 240 11.67 -80.61 9.63
C VAL A 240 11.22 -80.21 8.24
N GLU A 241 10.45 -81.06 7.54
CA GLU A 241 9.93 -80.77 6.20
C GLU A 241 8.90 -79.61 6.22
N GLN A 242 8.05 -79.57 7.25
CA GLN A 242 7.13 -78.47 7.49
C GLN A 242 7.87 -77.16 7.75
N ASN A 243 8.85 -77.17 8.66
CA ASN A 243 9.67 -76.00 8.99
C ASN A 243 10.43 -75.46 7.77
N LEU A 244 10.96 -76.34 6.92
CA LEU A 244 11.61 -75.93 5.67
C LEU A 244 10.63 -75.27 4.71
N THR A 245 9.40 -75.79 4.63
CA THR A 245 8.33 -75.20 3.81
C THR A 245 7.94 -73.82 4.32
N ASP A 246 7.73 -73.67 5.63
CA ASP A 246 7.36 -72.41 6.26
C ASP A 246 8.47 -71.35 6.10
N ILE A 247 9.73 -71.74 6.26
CA ILE A 247 10.88 -70.85 6.00
C ILE A 247 10.90 -70.42 4.53
N SER A 248 10.63 -71.33 3.59
CA SER A 248 10.60 -71.00 2.16
C SER A 248 9.48 -70.01 1.81
N VAL A 249 8.29 -70.18 2.40
CA VAL A 249 7.16 -69.26 2.24
C VAL A 249 7.52 -67.89 2.81
N TYR A 250 7.98 -67.85 4.07
CA TYR A 250 8.42 -66.61 4.73
C TYR A 250 9.48 -65.86 3.94
N MET A 251 10.49 -66.56 3.40
CA MET A 251 11.54 -65.96 2.57
C MET A 251 11.01 -65.41 1.24
N SER A 252 9.96 -66.02 0.69
CA SER A 252 9.34 -65.55 -0.56
C SER A 252 8.46 -64.32 -0.32
N GLU A 253 7.67 -64.33 0.75
CA GLU A 253 6.87 -63.18 1.19
C GLU A 253 7.76 -61.99 1.55
N SER A 254 8.80 -62.21 2.37
CA SER A 254 9.76 -61.16 2.74
C SER A 254 10.48 -60.55 1.53
N LYS A 255 10.80 -61.35 0.50
CA LYS A 255 11.35 -60.84 -0.77
C LYS A 255 10.37 -59.98 -1.55
N LEU A 256 9.08 -60.31 -1.51
CA LEU A 256 8.04 -59.52 -2.16
C LEU A 256 7.80 -58.20 -1.42
N ASP A 257 7.76 -58.23 -0.08
CA ASP A 257 7.60 -57.04 0.76
C ASP A 257 8.77 -56.07 0.60
N THR A 258 10.02 -56.58 0.60
CA THR A 258 11.21 -55.74 0.36
C THR A 258 11.21 -55.11 -1.03
N LYS A 259 10.66 -55.81 -2.03
CA LYS A 259 10.48 -55.23 -3.37
C LYS A 259 9.41 -54.14 -3.38
N ALA A 260 8.26 -54.37 -2.75
CA ALA A 260 7.17 -53.40 -2.65
C ALA A 260 7.62 -52.12 -1.92
N LEU A 261 8.30 -52.26 -0.78
CA LEU A 261 8.85 -51.13 -0.03
C LEU A 261 9.87 -50.34 -0.83
N LYS A 262 10.67 -51.00 -1.70
CA LYS A 262 11.61 -50.31 -2.58
C LYS A 262 10.91 -49.49 -3.66
N GLU A 263 9.84 -50.01 -4.24
CA GLU A 263 9.01 -49.30 -5.23
C GLU A 263 8.28 -48.10 -4.59
N GLU A 264 7.70 -48.29 -3.40
CA GLU A 264 7.06 -47.21 -2.65
C GLU A 264 8.06 -46.11 -2.25
N LEU A 265 9.26 -46.50 -1.78
CA LEU A 265 10.33 -45.55 -1.47
C LEU A 265 10.74 -44.75 -2.71
N GLN A 266 10.77 -45.37 -3.90
CA GLN A 266 11.11 -44.67 -5.13
C GLN A 266 9.99 -43.73 -5.57
N ALA A 267 8.73 -44.16 -5.52
CA ALA A 267 7.58 -43.30 -5.80
C ALA A 267 7.52 -42.08 -4.84
N SER A 268 7.81 -42.31 -3.56
CA SER A 268 7.90 -41.25 -2.55
C SER A 268 9.01 -40.23 -2.85
N LYS A 269 10.20 -40.71 -3.27
CA LYS A 269 11.30 -39.83 -3.69
C LYS A 269 10.94 -38.99 -4.92
N GLU A 270 10.29 -39.58 -5.92
CA GLU A 270 9.84 -38.86 -7.12
C GLU A 270 8.77 -37.81 -6.79
N ALA A 271 7.84 -38.14 -5.89
CA ALA A 271 6.84 -37.19 -5.40
C ALA A 271 7.49 -36.02 -4.64
N ALA A 272 8.46 -36.29 -3.79
CA ALA A 272 9.20 -35.25 -3.06
C ALA A 272 9.95 -34.29 -4.01
N ILE A 273 10.57 -34.82 -5.07
CA ILE A 273 11.24 -34.00 -6.10
C ILE A 273 10.23 -33.08 -6.80
N LYS A 274 9.07 -33.60 -7.21
CA LYS A 274 8.01 -32.80 -7.87
C LYS A 274 7.46 -31.71 -6.97
N ILE A 275 7.29 -31.98 -5.68
CA ILE A 275 6.84 -30.98 -4.69
C ILE A 275 7.90 -29.88 -4.55
N GLU A 276 9.18 -30.23 -4.48
CA GLU A 276 10.25 -29.25 -4.37
C GLU A 276 10.37 -28.38 -5.63
N GLU A 277 10.25 -28.98 -6.82
CA GLU A 277 10.25 -28.25 -8.10
C GLU A 277 9.08 -27.25 -8.18
N HIS A 278 7.87 -27.68 -7.82
CA HIS A 278 6.71 -26.79 -7.75
C HIS A 278 6.92 -25.65 -6.74
N ARG A 279 7.53 -25.94 -5.59
CA ARG A 279 7.87 -24.93 -4.58
C ARG A 279 8.88 -23.91 -5.11
N CYS A 280 9.91 -24.36 -5.82
CA CYS A 280 10.88 -23.48 -6.48
C CYS A 280 10.20 -22.56 -7.51
N ASN A 281 9.34 -23.11 -8.37
CA ASN A 281 8.62 -22.32 -9.38
C ASN A 281 7.74 -21.23 -8.75
N ILE A 282 7.01 -21.55 -7.67
CA ILE A 282 6.21 -20.56 -6.92
C ILE A 282 7.11 -19.47 -6.31
N LEU A 283 8.26 -19.84 -5.76
CA LEU A 283 9.18 -18.87 -5.17
C LEU A 283 9.78 -17.95 -6.23
N GLU A 284 10.15 -18.47 -7.39
CA GLU A 284 10.65 -17.67 -8.52
C GLU A 284 9.60 -16.67 -9.03
N GLU A 285 8.34 -17.11 -9.18
CA GLU A 285 7.24 -16.22 -9.57
C GLU A 285 7.05 -15.10 -8.54
N LYS A 286 7.04 -15.43 -7.24
CA LYS A 286 6.93 -14.45 -6.16
C LYS A 286 8.10 -13.45 -6.16
N ILE A 287 9.33 -13.93 -6.37
CA ILE A 287 10.52 -13.06 -6.45
C ILE A 287 10.42 -12.13 -7.67
N SER A 288 9.97 -12.64 -8.82
CA SER A 288 9.76 -11.85 -10.04
C SER A 288 8.72 -10.74 -9.81
N ASN A 289 7.58 -11.08 -9.20
CA ASN A 289 6.53 -10.12 -8.88
C ASN A 289 7.00 -9.06 -7.88
N ILE A 290 7.71 -9.44 -6.81
CA ILE A 290 8.30 -8.51 -5.84
C ILE A 290 9.30 -7.57 -6.53
N THR A 291 10.15 -8.09 -7.41
CA THR A 291 11.14 -7.30 -8.15
C THR A 291 10.46 -6.30 -9.09
N SER A 292 9.42 -6.72 -9.81
CA SER A 292 8.62 -5.85 -10.67
C SER A 292 7.95 -4.73 -9.88
N HIS A 293 7.33 -5.06 -8.75
CA HIS A 293 6.70 -4.05 -7.87
C HIS A 293 7.72 -3.09 -7.28
N HIS A 294 8.89 -3.57 -6.89
CA HIS A 294 9.97 -2.73 -6.40
C HIS A 294 10.44 -1.73 -7.46
N ALA A 295 10.60 -2.16 -8.71
CA ALA A 295 10.96 -1.27 -9.82
C ALA A 295 9.93 -0.15 -10.02
N LYS A 296 8.62 -0.47 -9.99
CA LYS A 296 7.54 0.54 -10.07
C LYS A 296 7.57 1.53 -8.90
N LEU A 297 7.86 1.05 -7.69
CA LEU A 297 7.99 1.93 -6.53
C LEU A 297 9.16 2.90 -6.65
N VAL A 298 10.29 2.44 -7.20
CA VAL A 298 11.46 3.30 -7.48
C VAL A 298 11.09 4.36 -8.52
N GLU A 299 10.47 3.98 -9.63
CA GLU A 299 10.02 4.92 -10.68
C GLU A 299 9.05 5.97 -10.14
N MET A 300 8.07 5.55 -9.33
CA MET A 300 7.13 6.48 -8.69
C MET A 300 7.84 7.44 -7.73
N ASN A 301 8.84 6.96 -6.98
CA ASN A 301 9.62 7.80 -6.08
C ASN A 301 10.48 8.83 -6.84
N ASP A 302 11.03 8.45 -7.99
CA ASP A 302 11.78 9.37 -8.87
C ASP A 302 10.86 10.45 -9.43
N ASN A 303 9.67 10.07 -9.91
CA ASN A 303 8.64 11.01 -10.37
C ASN A 303 8.17 11.96 -9.25
N MET A 304 8.00 11.45 -8.03
CA MET A 304 7.64 12.26 -6.87
C MET A 304 8.74 13.27 -6.52
N THR A 305 10.00 12.83 -6.58
CA THR A 305 11.16 13.70 -6.34
C THR A 305 11.25 14.81 -7.39
N GLN A 306 10.99 14.48 -8.66
CA GLN A 306 10.92 15.48 -9.74
C GLN A 306 9.81 16.51 -9.49
N CYS A 307 8.59 16.05 -9.14
CA CYS A 307 7.47 16.92 -8.83
C CYS A 307 7.78 17.87 -7.66
N MET A 308 8.46 17.38 -6.61
CA MET A 308 8.91 18.24 -5.51
C MET A 308 9.89 19.31 -5.98
N SER A 309 10.82 18.97 -6.88
CA SER A 309 11.74 19.95 -7.48
C SER A 309 10.98 21.03 -8.25
N ASP A 310 10.03 20.62 -9.11
CA ASP A 310 9.24 21.54 -9.92
C ASP A 310 8.40 22.49 -9.04
N ILE A 311 7.86 22.00 -7.92
CA ILE A 311 7.14 22.84 -6.93
C ILE A 311 8.05 23.91 -6.34
N VAL A 312 9.29 23.57 -5.97
CA VAL A 312 10.25 24.53 -5.44
C VAL A 312 10.62 25.59 -6.49
N ASP A 313 10.82 25.19 -7.74
CA ASP A 313 11.12 26.11 -8.85
C ASP A 313 9.94 27.06 -9.14
N MET A 314 8.70 26.56 -9.07
CA MET A 314 7.51 27.40 -9.20
C MET A 314 7.36 28.38 -8.03
N GLN A 315 7.64 27.96 -6.80
CA GLN A 315 7.58 28.82 -5.61
C GLN A 315 8.57 29.97 -5.70
N THR A 316 9.83 29.68 -6.06
CA THR A 316 10.85 30.72 -6.24
C THR A 316 10.47 31.70 -7.36
N THR A 317 9.96 31.20 -8.49
CA THR A 317 9.45 32.06 -9.58
C THR A 317 8.28 32.94 -9.13
N HIS A 318 7.39 32.41 -8.30
CA HIS A 318 6.26 33.18 -7.75
C HIS A 318 6.75 34.29 -6.82
N GLU A 319 7.67 33.99 -5.90
CA GLU A 319 8.28 34.98 -5.00
C GLU A 319 8.97 36.12 -5.76
N GLU A 320 9.69 35.80 -6.84
CA GLU A 320 10.31 36.82 -7.69
C GLU A 320 9.27 37.72 -8.37
N LYS A 321 8.21 37.13 -8.93
CA LYS A 321 7.11 37.89 -9.54
C LYS A 321 6.40 38.77 -8.52
N GLU A 322 6.12 38.24 -7.34
CA GLU A 322 5.48 38.98 -6.25
C GLU A 322 6.32 40.20 -5.85
N LYS A 323 7.64 40.03 -5.72
CA LYS A 323 8.56 41.14 -5.46
C LYS A 323 8.48 42.23 -6.54
N ILE A 324 8.51 41.84 -7.82
CA ILE A 324 8.40 42.80 -8.94
C ILE A 324 7.08 43.57 -8.90
N TRP A 325 5.96 42.89 -8.63
CA TRP A 325 4.65 43.53 -8.53
C TRP A 325 4.56 44.49 -7.34
N ASN A 326 5.14 44.13 -6.21
CA ASN A 326 5.22 45.00 -5.03
C ASN A 326 6.05 46.25 -5.31
N ASP A 327 7.22 46.10 -5.94
CA ASP A 327 8.08 47.22 -6.34
C ASP A 327 7.35 48.16 -7.33
N PHE A 328 6.64 47.61 -8.32
CA PHE A 328 5.84 48.38 -9.28
C PHE A 328 4.67 49.12 -8.61
N THR A 329 4.01 48.49 -7.64
CA THR A 329 2.91 49.08 -6.88
C THR A 329 3.38 50.26 -6.05
N GLU A 330 4.51 50.14 -5.36
CA GLU A 330 5.09 51.25 -4.58
C GLU A 330 5.57 52.39 -5.50
N GLN A 331 6.13 52.08 -6.68
CA GLN A 331 6.47 53.11 -7.67
C GLN A 331 5.23 53.88 -8.15
N LEU A 332 4.15 53.18 -8.51
CA LEU A 332 2.90 53.82 -8.94
C LEU A 332 2.30 54.71 -7.85
N LYS A 333 2.35 54.26 -6.59
CA LYS A 333 1.87 55.02 -5.44
C LYS A 333 2.70 56.28 -5.21
N HIS A 334 4.02 56.19 -5.36
CA HIS A 334 4.90 57.35 -5.34
C HIS A 334 4.58 58.34 -6.46
N ASP A 335 4.45 57.86 -7.71
CA ASP A 335 4.13 58.71 -8.87
C ASP A 335 2.76 59.39 -8.73
N LEU A 336 1.77 58.69 -8.19
CA LEU A 336 0.45 59.24 -7.92
C LEU A 336 0.52 60.35 -6.86
N LYS A 337 1.31 60.17 -5.81
CA LYS A 337 1.54 61.20 -4.79
C LYS A 337 2.19 62.45 -5.38
N VAL A 338 3.27 62.29 -6.15
CA VAL A 338 3.95 63.42 -6.82
C VAL A 338 3.01 64.17 -7.75
N LYS A 339 2.22 63.44 -8.56
CA LYS A 339 1.23 64.06 -9.46
C LYS A 339 0.13 64.80 -8.68
N SER A 340 -0.30 64.28 -7.55
CA SER A 340 -1.29 64.96 -6.68
C SER A 340 -0.73 66.26 -6.10
N GLU A 341 0.52 66.27 -5.66
CA GLU A 341 1.19 67.48 -5.15
C GLU A 341 1.34 68.54 -6.25
N LEU A 342 1.72 68.13 -7.46
CA LEU A 342 1.82 69.03 -8.62
C LEU A 342 0.44 69.59 -9.03
N LEU A 343 -0.62 68.78 -8.97
CA LEU A 343 -1.98 69.22 -9.28
C LEU A 343 -2.44 70.30 -8.29
N GLU A 344 -2.15 70.14 -7.00
CA GLU A 344 -2.45 71.13 -5.97
C GLU A 344 -1.70 72.45 -6.22
N GLU A 345 -0.41 72.36 -6.59
CA GLU A 345 0.39 73.54 -6.97
C GLU A 345 -0.21 74.28 -8.18
N VAL A 346 -0.56 73.55 -9.24
CA VAL A 346 -1.23 74.13 -10.41
C VAL A 346 -2.56 74.76 -10.03
N ASN A 347 -3.36 74.13 -9.17
CA ASN A 347 -4.63 74.70 -8.70
C ASN A 347 -4.42 76.02 -7.95
N MET A 348 -3.45 76.08 -7.02
CA MET A 348 -3.10 77.32 -6.32
C MET A 348 -2.67 78.44 -7.28
N THR A 349 -1.86 78.12 -8.30
CA THR A 349 -1.45 79.13 -9.31
C THR A 349 -2.64 79.63 -10.14
N MET A 350 -3.59 78.74 -10.47
CA MET A 350 -4.79 79.09 -11.21
C MET A 350 -5.72 79.99 -10.39
N GLU A 351 -5.92 79.70 -9.11
CA GLU A 351 -6.70 80.53 -8.19
C GLU A 351 -6.09 81.93 -8.03
N ALA A 352 -4.77 82.03 -7.93
CA ALA A 352 -4.05 83.30 -7.90
C ALA A 352 -4.28 84.12 -9.19
N LEU A 353 -4.15 83.49 -10.37
CA LEU A 353 -4.40 84.15 -11.65
C LEU A 353 -5.86 84.60 -11.83
N VAL A 354 -6.83 83.80 -11.36
CA VAL A 354 -8.25 84.18 -11.36
C VAL A 354 -8.49 85.41 -10.49
N SER A 355 -7.84 85.47 -9.32
CA SER A 355 -7.91 86.62 -8.41
C SER A 355 -7.32 87.87 -9.06
N ASP A 356 -6.12 87.77 -9.65
CA ASP A 356 -5.48 88.89 -10.36
C ASP A 356 -6.31 89.39 -11.54
N LYS A 357 -6.89 88.48 -12.33
CA LYS A 357 -7.80 88.82 -13.43
C LYS A 357 -9.03 89.57 -12.94
N SER A 358 -9.57 89.19 -11.78
CA SER A 358 -10.70 89.90 -11.15
C SER A 358 -10.32 91.34 -10.76
N VAL A 359 -9.14 91.52 -10.16
CA VAL A 359 -8.59 92.86 -9.84
C VAL A 359 -8.43 93.70 -11.10
N GLN A 360 -7.86 93.13 -12.17
CA GLN A 360 -7.71 93.82 -13.45
C GLN A 360 -9.06 94.20 -14.06
N ASN A 361 -10.05 93.31 -14.03
CA ASN A 361 -11.40 93.60 -14.52
C ASN A 361 -12.07 94.76 -13.76
N ASN A 362 -11.91 94.79 -12.44
CA ASN A 362 -12.42 95.89 -11.61
C ASN A 362 -11.72 97.22 -11.96
N LEU A 363 -10.40 97.21 -12.16
CA LEU A 363 -9.65 98.39 -12.59
C LEU A 363 -10.11 98.89 -13.96
N ILE A 364 -10.27 97.98 -14.94
CA ILE A 364 -10.77 98.32 -16.28
C ILE A 364 -12.17 98.93 -16.19
N HIS A 365 -13.06 98.38 -15.36
CA HIS A 365 -14.40 98.91 -15.15
C HIS A 365 -14.36 100.33 -14.55
N ASN A 366 -13.51 100.56 -13.55
CA ASN A 366 -13.33 101.87 -12.95
C ASN A 366 -12.79 102.90 -13.95
N LEU A 367 -11.72 102.57 -14.68
CA LEU A 367 -11.14 103.43 -15.72
C LEU A 367 -12.16 103.75 -16.82
N LYS A 368 -12.98 102.76 -17.21
CA LYS A 368 -14.06 102.97 -18.19
C LYS A 368 -15.12 103.95 -17.66
N THR A 369 -15.45 103.86 -16.37
CA THR A 369 -16.41 104.75 -15.70
C THR A 369 -15.86 106.19 -15.62
N GLU A 370 -14.61 106.34 -15.20
CA GLU A 370 -13.92 107.65 -15.17
C GLU A 370 -13.84 108.28 -16.56
N LEU A 371 -13.48 107.49 -17.58
CA LEU A 371 -13.42 107.96 -18.96
C LEU A 371 -14.78 108.49 -19.45
N VAL A 372 -15.88 107.81 -19.11
CA VAL A 372 -17.24 108.28 -19.44
C VAL A 372 -17.57 109.58 -18.70
N SER A 373 -17.18 109.70 -17.43
CA SER A 373 -17.34 110.94 -16.65
C SER A 373 -16.58 112.11 -17.27
N VAL A 374 -15.28 111.94 -17.55
CA VAL A 374 -14.44 112.95 -18.19
C VAL A 374 -14.98 113.35 -19.56
N LYS A 375 -15.46 112.38 -20.35
CA LYS A 375 -16.09 112.68 -21.65
C LYS A 375 -17.36 113.51 -21.49
N SER A 376 -18.17 113.24 -20.46
CA SER A 376 -19.36 114.05 -20.13
C SER A 376 -18.96 115.46 -19.67
N ASP A 377 -17.94 115.59 -18.83
CA ASP A 377 -17.45 116.90 -18.35
C ASP A 377 -16.88 117.72 -19.50
N ALA A 378 -16.09 117.12 -20.39
CA ALA A 378 -15.60 117.75 -21.61
C ALA A 378 -16.78 118.23 -22.49
N ALA A 379 -17.80 117.39 -22.70
CA ALA A 379 -18.99 117.77 -23.45
C ALA A 379 -19.79 118.93 -22.82
N ARG A 380 -19.68 119.16 -21.51
CA ARG A 380 -20.26 120.34 -20.83
C ARG A 380 -19.39 121.59 -20.96
N LEU A 381 -18.06 121.42 -20.95
CA LEU A 381 -17.12 122.53 -21.08
C LEU A 381 -17.06 123.09 -22.50
N PHE A 382 -17.21 122.26 -23.54
CA PHE A 382 -17.17 122.73 -24.94
C PHE A 382 -18.18 123.86 -25.24
N PRO A 383 -19.48 123.74 -24.91
CA PRO A 383 -20.43 124.85 -25.08
C PRO A 383 -20.04 126.10 -24.29
N SER A 384 -19.50 125.93 -23.07
CA SER A 384 -19.04 127.07 -22.28
C SER A 384 -17.80 127.75 -22.88
N LEU A 385 -16.99 127.02 -23.65
CA LEU A 385 -15.85 127.56 -24.37
C LEU A 385 -16.32 128.39 -25.58
N ASP A 386 -17.33 127.91 -26.31
CA ASP A 386 -17.99 128.68 -27.37
C ASP A 386 -18.61 129.98 -26.80
N ASP A 387 -19.21 129.92 -25.61
CA ASP A 387 -19.73 131.10 -24.90
C ASP A 387 -18.61 132.08 -24.51
N VAL A 388 -17.44 131.58 -24.08
CA VAL A 388 -16.27 132.40 -23.75
C VAL A 388 -15.64 133.01 -25.01
N GLU A 389 -15.53 132.26 -26.11
CA GLU A 389 -15.02 132.76 -27.38
C GLU A 389 -15.92 133.88 -27.92
N LYS A 390 -17.24 133.68 -27.86
CA LYS A 390 -18.22 134.72 -28.20
C LYS A 390 -18.09 135.97 -27.31
N LEU A 391 -17.85 135.80 -26.01
CA LEU A 391 -17.62 136.92 -25.09
C LEU A 391 -16.29 137.63 -25.39
N ALA A 392 -15.25 136.88 -25.76
CA ALA A 392 -13.95 137.42 -26.13
C ALA A 392 -14.05 138.26 -27.43
N ASP A 393 -14.76 137.75 -28.45
CA ASP A 393 -15.07 138.49 -29.67
C ASP A 393 -15.85 139.78 -29.36
N GLU A 394 -16.85 139.71 -28.47
CA GLU A 394 -17.61 140.89 -28.04
C GLU A 394 -16.74 141.93 -27.32
N LEU A 395 -15.82 141.47 -26.45
CA LEU A 395 -14.87 142.36 -25.76
C LEU A 395 -13.86 142.96 -26.74
N GLN A 396 -13.33 142.18 -27.68
CA GLN A 396 -12.41 142.67 -28.69
C GLN A 396 -13.07 143.76 -29.56
N LEU A 397 -14.33 143.54 -29.96
CA LEU A 397 -15.13 144.55 -30.66
C LEU A 397 -15.27 145.83 -29.82
N LYS A 398 -15.55 145.73 -28.51
CA LYS A 398 -15.63 146.89 -27.61
C LYS A 398 -14.29 147.60 -27.42
N VAL A 399 -13.18 146.86 -27.39
CA VAL A 399 -11.84 147.45 -27.33
C VAL A 399 -11.55 148.23 -28.61
N GLU A 400 -11.80 147.67 -29.79
CA GLU A 400 -11.64 148.38 -31.07
C GLU A 400 -12.54 149.62 -31.17
N GLU A 401 -13.75 149.56 -30.60
CA GLU A 401 -14.67 150.69 -30.54
C GLU A 401 -14.17 151.79 -29.59
N LEU A 402 -13.61 151.41 -28.44
CA LEU A 402 -12.95 152.32 -27.49
C LEU A 402 -11.68 152.93 -28.08
N GLU A 403 -10.83 152.16 -28.77
CA GLU A 403 -9.64 152.65 -29.47
C GLU A 403 -10.03 153.70 -30.52
N ARG A 404 -11.06 153.42 -31.35
CA ARG A 404 -11.62 154.41 -32.27
C ARG A 404 -12.12 155.67 -31.55
N ALA A 405 -12.77 155.53 -30.39
CA ALA A 405 -13.25 156.66 -29.61
C ALA A 405 -12.09 157.48 -29.02
N VAL A 406 -11.02 156.82 -28.56
CA VAL A 406 -9.79 157.45 -28.06
C VAL A 406 -9.07 158.17 -29.18
N ASP A 407 -8.92 157.57 -30.36
CA ASP A 407 -8.32 158.22 -31.54
C ASP A 407 -9.12 159.44 -31.97
N LYS A 408 -10.45 159.35 -31.95
CA LYS A 408 -11.35 160.49 -32.20
C LYS A 408 -11.16 161.61 -31.16
N GLN A 409 -10.98 161.28 -29.88
CA GLN A 409 -10.62 162.27 -28.87
C GLN A 409 -9.19 162.81 -29.05
N ARG A 410 -8.25 161.99 -29.52
CA ARG A 410 -6.88 162.40 -29.87
C ARG A 410 -6.87 163.41 -31.01
N GLU A 411 -7.72 163.24 -32.02
CA GLU A 411 -7.94 164.23 -33.09
C GLU A 411 -8.52 165.54 -32.54
N VAL A 412 -9.48 165.46 -31.60
CA VAL A 412 -10.06 166.65 -30.94
C VAL A 412 -9.02 167.41 -30.10
N VAL A 413 -8.11 166.70 -29.43
CA VAL A 413 -7.04 167.31 -28.61
C VAL A 413 -5.88 167.81 -29.49
N SER A 414 -5.51 167.11 -30.56
CA SER A 414 -4.45 167.54 -31.48
C SER A 414 -4.87 168.63 -32.47
N GLY A 415 -6.17 168.77 -32.75
CA GLY A 415 -6.75 169.94 -33.44
C GLY A 415 -6.76 171.22 -32.62
N GLY A 416 -6.54 171.13 -31.29
CA GLY A 416 -6.45 172.27 -30.38
C GLY A 416 -5.11 173.02 -30.40
N LEU A 417 -4.06 172.46 -31.02
CA LEU A 417 -2.75 173.10 -31.21
C LEU A 417 -2.63 173.79 -32.58
N LYS A 418 -3.56 174.69 -32.89
CA LYS A 418 -3.39 175.79 -33.84
C LYS A 418 -4.08 177.04 -33.31
N LYS A 419 -3.55 177.58 -32.22
CA LYS A 419 -3.47 179.02 -31.97
C LYS A 419 -2.48 179.33 -30.86
#